data_AF-A0A1V4VXT4-F1
#
_entry.id   AF-A0A1V4VXT4-F1
#
_cell.length_a   1.000
_cell.length_b   1.000
_cell.length_c   1.000
_cell.angle_alpha   90.00
_cell.angle_beta   90.00
_cell.angle_gamma   90.00
#
_symmetry.space_group_name_H-M   'P 1'
#
loop_
_entity.id
_entity.type
_entity.pdbx_description
1 polymer ?
#
loop_
_entity_poly.entity_id
_entity_poly.type
_entity_poly.pdbx_seq_one_letter_code
_entity_poly.pdbx_strand_id
1 'polypeptide(L)'
;MGNRKAFLDSKRGPNGLLSAKDVAAYEKMEAELEAARLKEQKTAFLNSLAGEQSAVTEAEELYKYLAKDGGIIEEFDNGLFERFVSGITVFSPVELGFKLKCGLVLRERIVR
;
A
#
# COMPACT_ATOMS: atom_id res chain seq x y z
N MET A 1 -19.99 14.26 -7.43
CA MET A 1 -20.35 13.32 -8.52
C MET A 1 -21.73 13.72 -9.04
N GLY A 2 -21.80 14.36 -10.21
CA GLY A 2 -23.07 14.73 -10.82
C GLY A 2 -23.87 13.48 -11.19
N ASN A 3 -25.18 13.50 -10.96
CA ASN A 3 -26.08 12.36 -11.19
C ASN A 3 -25.99 11.90 -12.66
N ARG A 4 -25.34 10.75 -12.90
CA ARG A 4 -25.15 10.08 -14.21
C ARG A 4 -26.45 10.02 -15.03
N LYS A 5 -27.58 9.83 -14.33
CA LYS A 5 -28.94 9.84 -14.88
C LYS A 5 -29.35 11.18 -15.48
N ALA A 6 -29.04 12.31 -14.82
CA ALA A 6 -29.39 13.65 -15.30
C ALA A 6 -28.62 14.04 -16.57
N PHE A 7 -27.37 13.59 -16.71
CA PHE A 7 -26.56 13.84 -17.91
C PHE A 7 -27.11 13.07 -19.12
N LEU A 8 -27.46 11.78 -18.94
CA LEU A 8 -28.10 10.96 -19.97
C LEU A 8 -29.49 11.51 -20.37
N ASP A 9 -30.28 11.94 -19.38
CA ASP A 9 -31.61 12.51 -19.63
C ASP A 9 -31.56 13.82 -20.43
N SER A 10 -30.51 14.63 -20.24
CA SER A 10 -30.29 15.86 -21.02
C SER A 10 -29.89 15.62 -22.49
N LYS A 11 -29.50 14.39 -22.85
CA LYS A 11 -29.08 14.02 -24.21
C LYS A 11 -30.14 13.27 -24.99
N ARG A 12 -31.33 13.08 -24.41
CA ARG A 12 -32.48 12.46 -25.09
C ARG A 12 -33.08 13.41 -26.13
N GLY A 13 -33.35 12.88 -27.32
CA GLY A 13 -34.09 13.58 -28.36
C GLY A 13 -35.58 13.72 -28.03
N PRO A 14 -36.37 14.41 -28.87
CA PRO A 14 -37.81 14.61 -28.66
C PRO A 14 -38.63 13.31 -28.60
N ASN A 15 -38.07 12.19 -29.06
CA ASN A 15 -38.63 10.84 -28.94
C ASN A 15 -38.24 10.12 -27.63
N GLY A 16 -37.49 10.76 -26.73
CA GLY A 16 -37.04 10.17 -25.47
C GLY A 16 -35.87 9.19 -25.59
N LEU A 17 -35.33 8.98 -26.80
CA LEU A 17 -34.16 8.11 -27.02
C LEU A 17 -32.87 8.94 -27.15
N LEU A 18 -31.74 8.35 -26.74
CA LEU A 18 -30.43 8.89 -27.11
C LEU A 18 -30.15 8.61 -28.59
N SER A 19 -29.43 9.52 -29.24
CA SER A 19 -28.85 9.26 -30.56
C SER A 19 -27.85 8.11 -30.48
N ALA A 20 -27.76 7.29 -31.53
CA ALA A 20 -26.74 6.24 -31.64
C ALA A 20 -25.30 6.75 -31.43
N LYS A 21 -25.02 8.00 -31.82
CA LYS A 21 -23.71 8.64 -31.58
C LYS A 21 -23.46 8.90 -30.09
N ASP A 22 -24.49 9.35 -29.37
CA ASP A 22 -24.37 9.62 -27.94
C ASP A 22 -24.24 8.30 -27.17
N VAL A 23 -25.02 7.27 -27.51
CA VAL A 23 -24.89 5.92 -26.92
C VAL A 23 -23.46 5.39 -27.04
N ALA A 24 -22.90 5.42 -28.25
CA ALA A 24 -21.53 4.95 -28.48
C ALA A 24 -20.48 5.78 -27.71
N ALA A 25 -20.68 7.09 -27.59
CA ALA A 25 -19.79 7.96 -26.80
C ALA A 25 -19.85 7.63 -25.30
N TYR A 26 -21.03 7.33 -24.77
CA TYR A 26 -21.21 6.91 -23.38
C TYR A 26 -20.58 5.55 -23.09
N GLU A 27 -20.85 4.55 -23.93
CA GLU A 27 -20.27 3.21 -23.78
C GLU A 27 -18.73 3.28 -23.82
N LYS A 28 -18.18 4.09 -24.74
CA LYS A 28 -16.73 4.32 -24.81
C LYS A 28 -16.19 4.98 -23.54
N MET A 29 -16.84 6.04 -23.05
CA MET A 29 -16.43 6.71 -21.82
C MET A 29 -16.49 5.78 -20.60
N GLU A 30 -17.53 4.95 -20.50
CA GLU A 30 -17.69 3.97 -19.42
C GLU A 30 -16.59 2.91 -19.47
N ALA A 31 -16.29 2.37 -20.65
CA ALA A 31 -15.20 1.43 -20.86
C ALA A 31 -13.84 2.05 -20.51
N GLU A 32 -13.58 3.31 -20.88
CA GLU A 32 -12.34 4.02 -20.54
C GLU A 32 -12.20 4.23 -19.03
N LEU A 33 -13.29 4.58 -18.35
CA LEU A 33 -13.30 4.78 -16.90
C LEU A 33 -13.05 3.47 -16.15
N GLU A 34 -13.67 2.38 -16.61
CA GLU A 34 -13.44 1.05 -16.03
C GLU A 34 -12.01 0.55 -16.29
N ALA A 35 -11.47 0.78 -17.48
CA ALA A 35 -10.08 0.47 -17.80
C ALA A 35 -9.09 1.26 -16.92
N ALA A 36 -9.36 2.54 -16.67
CA ALA A 36 -8.56 3.37 -15.77
C ALA A 36 -8.60 2.82 -14.33
N ARG A 37 -9.79 2.49 -13.82
CA ARG A 37 -9.99 1.88 -12.50
C ARG A 37 -9.23 0.56 -12.36
N LEU A 38 -9.32 -0.32 -13.34
CA LEU A 38 -8.60 -1.60 -13.34
C LEU A 38 -7.09 -1.41 -13.38
N LYS A 39 -6.60 -0.41 -14.11
CA LYS A 39 -5.17 -0.07 -14.15
C LYS A 39 -4.67 0.40 -12.78
N GLU A 40 -5.42 1.28 -12.12
CA GLU A 40 -5.09 1.74 -10.76
C GLU A 40 -5.04 0.57 -9.77
N GLN A 41 -6.04 -0.31 -9.80
CA GLN A 41 -6.08 -1.50 -8.96
C GLN A 41 -4.88 -2.44 -9.21
N LYS A 42 -4.53 -2.68 -10.49
CA LYS A 42 -3.35 -3.47 -10.85
C LYS A 42 -2.07 -2.84 -10.29
N THR A 43 -1.90 -1.53 -10.40
CA THR A 43 -0.71 -0.85 -9.87
C THR A 43 -0.62 -0.93 -8.35
N ALA A 44 -1.74 -0.75 -7.64
CA ALA A 44 -1.79 -0.90 -6.19
C ALA A 44 -1.42 -2.32 -5.74
N PHE A 45 -1.93 -3.33 -6.43
CA PHE A 45 -1.61 -4.73 -6.16
C PHE A 45 -0.13 -5.06 -6.40
N LEU A 46 0.45 -4.60 -7.51
CA LEU A 46 1.88 -4.79 -7.79
C LEU A 46 2.77 -4.12 -6.74
N ASN A 47 2.39 -2.93 -6.26
CA ASN A 47 3.12 -2.25 -5.19
C ASN A 47 3.02 -3.02 -3.86
N SER A 48 1.86 -3.62 -3.55
CA SER A 48 1.70 -4.50 -2.38
C SER A 48 2.61 -5.73 -2.47
N LEU A 49 2.61 -6.40 -3.61
CA LEU A 49 3.47 -7.57 -3.86
C LEU A 49 4.97 -7.22 -3.78
N ALA A 50 5.37 -6.06 -4.30
CA ALA A 50 6.74 -5.58 -4.19
C ALA A 50 7.14 -5.35 -2.72
N GLY A 51 6.22 -4.82 -1.90
CA GLY A 51 6.40 -4.69 -0.45
C GLY A 51 6.52 -6.04 0.26
N GLU A 52 5.67 -7.02 -0.08
CA GLU A 52 5.73 -8.38 0.49
C GLU A 52 7.03 -9.11 0.12
N GLN A 53 7.44 -9.02 -1.15
CA GLN A 53 8.69 -9.64 -1.61
C GLN A 53 9.90 -9.02 -0.90
N SER A 54 9.86 -7.70 -0.65
CA SER A 54 10.85 -7.00 0.16
C SER A 54 10.84 -7.45 1.61
N ALA A 55 9.68 -7.70 2.22
CA ALA A 55 9.60 -8.15 3.61
C ALA A 55 10.24 -9.54 3.82
N VAL A 56 10.05 -10.47 2.87
CA VAL A 56 10.67 -11.81 2.92
C VAL A 56 12.19 -11.72 2.85
N THR A 57 12.73 -10.92 1.92
CA THR A 57 14.18 -10.74 1.80
C THR A 57 14.78 -10.11 3.06
N GLU A 58 14.13 -9.11 3.63
CA GLU A 58 14.57 -8.47 4.88
C GLU A 58 14.51 -9.43 6.07
N ALA A 59 13.49 -10.31 6.13
CA ALA A 59 13.38 -11.34 7.16
C ALA A 59 14.51 -12.37 7.07
N GLU A 60 14.87 -12.82 5.86
CA GLU A 60 15.98 -13.74 5.65
C GLU A 60 17.32 -13.14 6.08
N GLU A 61 17.56 -11.86 5.78
CA GLU A 61 18.79 -11.18 6.18
C GLU A 61 18.88 -11.00 7.69
N LEU A 62 17.78 -10.62 8.34
CA LEU A 62 17.71 -10.56 9.80
C LEU A 62 17.99 -11.93 10.41
N TYR A 63 17.39 -12.99 9.89
CA TYR A 63 17.64 -14.36 10.33
C TYR A 63 19.11 -14.76 10.15
N LYS A 64 19.69 -14.50 8.97
CA LYS A 64 21.12 -14.77 8.68
C LYS A 64 22.05 -13.99 9.62
N TYR A 65 21.67 -12.78 10.04
CA TYR A 65 22.43 -12.02 11.02
C TYR A 65 22.38 -12.68 12.40
N LEU A 66 21.17 -12.98 12.89
CA LEU A 66 20.96 -13.60 14.21
C LEU A 66 21.55 -15.01 14.32
N ALA A 67 21.62 -15.75 13.22
CA ALA A 67 22.18 -17.11 13.17
C ALA A 67 23.72 -17.15 13.18
N LYS A 68 24.41 -16.02 13.04
CA LYS A 68 25.88 -15.95 13.15
C LYS A 68 26.30 -15.98 14.62
N ASP A 69 27.46 -16.57 14.91
CA ASP A 69 28.09 -16.48 16.23
C ASP A 69 28.30 -15.00 16.59
N GLY A 70 27.78 -14.57 17.75
CA GLY A 70 27.79 -13.17 18.17
C GLY A 70 26.67 -12.30 17.59
N GLY A 71 25.63 -12.90 16.98
CA GLY A 71 24.47 -12.19 16.43
C GLY A 71 23.59 -11.48 17.49
N ILE A 72 23.78 -11.79 18.77
CA ILE A 72 23.26 -10.99 19.88
C ILE A 72 24.39 -10.08 20.35
N ILE A 73 24.19 -8.78 20.20
CA ILE A 73 25.12 -7.75 20.63
C ILE A 73 24.72 -7.23 22.02
N GLU A 74 25.72 -6.94 22.86
CA GLU A 74 25.51 -6.36 24.19
C GLU A 74 25.51 -4.82 24.16
N GLU A 75 26.01 -4.23 23.08
CA GLU A 75 26.11 -2.78 22.89
C GLU A 75 25.30 -2.33 21.67
N PHE A 76 24.80 -1.10 21.71
CA PHE A 76 24.06 -0.53 20.60
C PHE A 76 24.97 -0.29 19.38
N ASP A 77 24.56 -0.82 18.23
CA ASP A 77 25.21 -0.56 16.93
C ASP A 77 24.26 0.22 16.02
N ASN A 78 24.68 1.44 15.64
CA ASN A 78 23.88 2.32 14.78
C ASN A 78 23.71 1.76 13.37
N GLY A 79 24.72 1.11 12.81
CA GLY A 79 24.66 0.52 11.46
C GLY A 79 23.68 -0.65 11.41
N LEU A 80 23.64 -1.47 12.45
CA LEU A 80 22.68 -2.55 12.60
C LEU A 80 21.25 -2.02 12.76
N PHE A 81 21.10 -0.99 13.58
CA PHE A 81 19.82 -0.33 13.78
C PHE A 81 19.26 0.20 12.46
N GLU A 82 20.06 0.96 11.70
CA GLU A 82 19.66 1.48 10.38
C GLU A 82 19.46 0.37 9.35
N ARG A 83 20.16 -0.77 9.49
CA ARG A 83 19.97 -1.93 8.60
C ARG A 83 18.58 -2.52 8.77
N PHE A 84 18.14 -2.78 9.99
CA PHE A 84 16.95 -3.59 10.24
C PHE A 84 15.72 -2.78 10.67
N VAL A 85 15.89 -1.57 11.22
CA VAL A 85 14.80 -0.71 11.68
C VAL A 85 14.44 0.33 10.62
N SER A 86 13.15 0.49 10.36
CA SER A 86 12.56 1.49 9.45
C SER A 86 11.95 2.68 10.18
N GLY A 87 11.67 2.53 11.48
CA GLY A 87 11.16 3.63 12.30
C GLY A 87 10.77 3.18 13.70
N ILE A 88 10.43 4.17 14.53
CA ILE A 88 10.00 3.97 15.92
C ILE A 88 8.56 4.48 16.07
N THR A 89 7.75 3.76 16.83
CA THR A 89 6.39 4.15 17.23
C THR A 89 6.34 4.31 18.73
N VAL A 90 5.95 5.48 19.22
CA VAL A 90 5.72 5.70 20.65
C VAL A 90 4.29 5.30 20.97
N PHE A 91 4.09 4.20 21.70
CA PHE A 91 2.75 3.76 22.13
C PHE A 91 2.33 4.46 23.42
N SER A 92 3.28 4.65 24.33
CA SER A 92 3.10 5.39 25.58
C SER A 92 4.44 5.94 26.06
N PRO A 93 4.47 6.80 27.09
CA PRO A 93 5.73 7.28 27.67
C PRO A 93 6.68 6.19 28.18
N VAL A 94 6.18 4.97 28.38
CA VAL A 94 6.94 3.81 28.88
C VAL A 94 6.97 2.65 27.89
N GLU A 95 6.47 2.84 26.66
CA GLU A 95 6.39 1.76 25.67
C GLU A 95 6.68 2.25 24.26
N LEU A 96 7.71 1.67 23.66
CA LEU A 96 8.17 1.95 22.30
C LEU A 96 7.99 0.72 21.41
N GLY A 97 7.84 0.97 20.12
CA GLY A 97 7.81 -0.05 19.08
C GLY A 97 8.86 0.21 18.01
N PHE A 98 9.77 -0.72 17.79
CA PHE A 98 10.73 -0.66 16.69
C PHE A 98 10.16 -1.41 15.48
N LYS A 99 9.86 -0.66 14.41
CA LYS A 99 9.34 -1.21 13.16
C LYS A 99 10.49 -1.75 12.32
N LEU A 100 10.56 -3.06 12.17
CA LEU A 100 11.56 -3.72 11.34
C LEU A 100 11.16 -3.65 9.85
N LYS A 101 12.15 -3.61 8.97
CA LYS A 101 11.93 -3.59 7.51
C LYS A 101 11.24 -4.86 6.98
N CYS A 102 11.39 -5.97 7.70
CA CYS A 102 10.65 -7.21 7.44
C CYS A 102 9.17 -7.18 7.85
N GLY A 103 8.67 -6.04 8.38
CA GLY A 103 7.26 -5.84 8.76
C GLY A 103 6.92 -6.18 10.22
N LEU A 104 7.86 -6.73 10.99
CA LEU A 104 7.67 -6.96 12.43
C LEU A 104 7.74 -5.65 13.23
N VAL A 105 7.11 -5.64 14.40
CA VAL A 105 7.24 -4.55 15.37
C VAL A 105 7.66 -5.12 16.71
N LEU A 106 8.89 -4.82 17.14
CA LEU A 106 9.37 -5.20 18.47
C LEU A 106 8.91 -4.16 19.48
N ARG A 107 8.08 -4.56 20.44
CA ARG A 107 7.58 -3.68 21.49
C ARG A 107 8.45 -3.84 22.73
N GLU A 108 8.92 -2.72 23.25
CA GLU A 108 9.78 -2.68 24.42
C GLU A 108 9.20 -1.73 25.47
N ARG A 109 9.17 -2.19 26.72
CA ARG A 109 8.77 -1.37 27.85
C ARG A 109 10.01 -0.74 28.46
N ILE A 110 10.01 0.59 28.56
CA ILE A 110 11.06 1.33 29.24
C ILE A 110 10.84 1.18 30.75
N VAL A 111 11.74 0.42 31.39
CA VAL A 111 11.76 0.28 32.85
C VAL A 111 12.92 1.16 33.37
N ARG A 112 12.65 1.98 34.39
CA ARG A 112 13.66 2.82 35.03
C ARG A 112 14.50 2.04 36.03
#